data_AF-A0A5E7SRG8-F1
#
_entry.id   AF-A0A5E7SRG8-F1
#
_cell.length_a   1.000
_cell.length_b   1.000
_cell.length_c   1.000
_cell.angle_alpha   90.00
_cell.angle_beta   90.00
_cell.angle_gamma   90.00
#
_symmetry.space_group_name_H-M   'P 1'
#
loop_
_entity.id
_entity.type
_entity.pdbx_description
1 polymer ?
#
loop_
_entity_poly.entity_id
_entity_poly.type
_entity_poly.pdbx_seq_one_letter_code
_entity_poly.pdbx_strand_id
1 'polypeptide(L)'
;MPTENRITEPRTEVKRYRFRGAAGEYIYSADFDRVTAERDALQLHLNAADQRIDELAVPAGYCLMPTRLTAENGAKALLLGEFKLDVTTECPECRDLEEPLEGCEVCDGEGEYGQQHMIPWDQIKFIYSEAVKGLAKKPNAPQ
;
A
#
# COMPACT_ATOMS: atom_id res chain seq x y z
N MET A 1 -51.10 61.30 0.11
CA MET A 1 -51.10 60.49 -1.12
C MET A 1 -49.81 59.69 -1.14
N PRO A 2 -49.82 58.35 -1.02
CA PRO A 2 -48.61 57.55 -1.16
C PRO A 2 -48.45 57.12 -2.63
N THR A 3 -47.26 57.34 -3.18
CA THR A 3 -46.82 56.88 -4.50
C THR A 3 -46.48 55.39 -4.45
N GLU A 4 -47.14 54.58 -5.29
CA GLU A 4 -46.86 53.15 -5.42
C GLU A 4 -45.54 52.91 -6.18
N ASN A 5 -44.64 52.17 -5.54
CA ASN A 5 -43.41 51.65 -6.15
C ASN A 5 -43.77 50.48 -7.08
N ARG A 6 -43.57 50.69 -8.38
CA ARG A 6 -43.74 49.68 -9.42
C ARG A 6 -42.50 48.79 -9.46
N ILE A 7 -42.59 47.60 -8.88
CA ILE A 7 -41.54 46.57 -8.93
C ILE A 7 -41.50 46.03 -10.37
N THR A 8 -40.42 46.30 -11.09
CA THR A 8 -40.15 45.70 -12.41
C THR A 8 -39.56 44.32 -12.24
N GLU A 9 -40.31 43.28 -12.61
CA GLU A 9 -39.83 41.90 -12.65
C GLU A 9 -38.76 41.74 -13.77
N PRO A 10 -37.63 41.07 -13.50
CA PRO A 10 -36.60 40.84 -14.50
C PRO A 10 -37.07 39.79 -15.52
N ARG A 11 -37.15 40.18 -16.80
CA ARG A 11 -37.48 39.28 -17.92
C ARG A 11 -36.37 38.24 -18.09
N THR A 12 -36.60 37.01 -17.65
CA THR A 12 -35.71 35.89 -17.95
C THR A 12 -35.88 35.43 -19.39
N GLU A 13 -34.78 35.42 -20.14
CA GLU A 13 -34.73 35.10 -21.57
C GLU A 13 -34.83 33.58 -21.78
N VAL A 14 -35.93 33.10 -22.36
CA VAL A 14 -36.17 31.66 -22.56
C VAL A 14 -35.54 31.19 -23.87
N LYS A 15 -34.41 30.47 -23.78
CA LYS A 15 -33.81 29.79 -24.94
C LYS A 15 -34.47 28.43 -25.16
N ARG A 16 -35.06 28.23 -26.35
CA ARG A 16 -35.78 27.00 -26.74
C ARG A 16 -34.87 26.05 -27.50
N TYR A 17 -34.59 24.88 -26.95
CA TYR A 17 -33.81 23.84 -27.62
C TYR A 17 -34.74 22.72 -28.09
N ARG A 18 -34.61 22.29 -29.35
CA ARG A 18 -35.38 21.20 -29.96
C ARG A 18 -34.45 20.04 -30.29
N PHE A 19 -34.59 18.93 -29.57
CA PHE A 19 -33.83 17.71 -29.84
C PHE A 19 -34.54 16.87 -30.91
N ARG A 20 -33.83 16.47 -31.97
CA ARG A 20 -34.41 15.62 -33.02
C ARG A 20 -34.70 14.23 -32.45
N GLY A 21 -35.98 13.85 -32.39
CA GLY A 21 -36.42 12.48 -32.08
C GLY A 21 -37.22 12.29 -30.79
N ALA A 22 -37.30 13.30 -29.90
CA ALA A 22 -38.16 13.25 -28.72
C ALA A 22 -39.50 13.93 -29.01
N ALA A 23 -40.60 13.39 -28.47
CA ALA A 23 -41.94 13.96 -28.58
C ALA A 23 -42.05 15.28 -27.80
N GLY A 24 -41.53 16.38 -28.36
CA GLY A 24 -41.91 17.76 -28.04
C GLY A 24 -41.83 18.23 -26.58
N GLU A 25 -41.11 17.55 -25.70
CA GLU A 25 -40.96 17.97 -24.30
C GLU A 25 -40.00 19.17 -24.21
N TYR A 26 -40.47 20.27 -23.62
CA TYR A 26 -39.71 21.52 -23.48
C TYR A 26 -39.18 21.63 -22.05
N ILE A 27 -37.87 21.85 -21.93
CA ILE A 27 -37.18 22.02 -20.64
C ILE A 27 -36.72 23.48 -20.54
N TYR A 28 -36.80 24.09 -19.36
CA TYR A 28 -36.38 25.47 -19.17
C TYR A 28 -34.85 25.59 -19.22
N SER A 29 -34.30 26.69 -19.73
CA SER A 29 -32.84 26.84 -19.85
C SER A 29 -32.13 26.72 -18.50
N ALA A 30 -32.73 27.23 -17.42
CA ALA A 30 -32.15 27.08 -16.08
C ALA A 30 -32.17 25.63 -15.56
N ASP A 31 -33.05 24.75 -16.07
CA ASP A 31 -32.97 23.32 -15.74
C ASP A 31 -31.75 22.68 -16.39
N PHE A 32 -31.38 23.11 -17.60
CA PHE A 32 -30.14 22.67 -18.25
C PHE A 32 -28.91 23.20 -17.50
N ASP A 33 -28.94 24.45 -17.06
CA ASP A 33 -27.86 25.03 -16.25
C ASP A 33 -27.70 24.28 -14.92
N ARG A 34 -28.82 23.93 -14.26
CA ARG A 34 -28.83 23.12 -13.03
C ARG A 34 -28.25 21.73 -13.27
N VAL A 35 -28.72 21.02 -14.30
CA VAL A 35 -28.22 19.67 -14.62
C VAL A 35 -26.74 19.71 -15.02
N THR A 36 -26.31 20.76 -15.72
CA THR A 36 -24.89 20.96 -16.08
C THR A 36 -24.06 21.20 -14.83
N ALA A 37 -24.50 22.06 -13.91
CA ALA A 37 -23.83 22.30 -12.65
C ALA A 37 -23.76 21.05 -11.76
N GLU A 38 -24.85 20.27 -11.70
CA GLU A 38 -24.89 18.98 -10.99
C GLU A 38 -23.90 17.98 -11.60
N ARG A 39 -23.89 17.84 -12.93
CA ARG A 39 -22.92 17.00 -13.65
C ARG A 39 -21.49 17.43 -13.36
N ASP A 40 -21.19 18.72 -13.45
CA ASP A 40 -19.84 19.25 -13.27
C ASP A 40 -19.36 19.06 -11.83
N ALA A 41 -20.25 19.24 -10.84
CA ALA A 41 -19.97 18.95 -9.44
C ALA A 41 -19.68 17.45 -9.22
N LEU A 42 -20.47 16.56 -9.85
CA LEU A 42 -20.23 15.12 -9.77
C LEU A 42 -18.90 14.72 -10.43
N GLN A 43 -18.57 15.31 -11.59
CA GLN A 43 -17.31 15.06 -12.26
C GLN A 43 -16.12 15.48 -11.38
N LEU A 44 -16.23 16.61 -10.69
CA LEU A 44 -15.21 17.07 -9.76
C LEU A 44 -15.03 16.08 -8.60
N HIS A 45 -16.14 15.57 -8.03
CA HIS A 45 -16.09 14.57 -6.97
C HIS A 45 -15.45 13.25 -7.43
N LEU A 46 -15.79 12.78 -8.63
CA LEU A 46 -15.19 11.59 -9.23
C LEU A 46 -13.68 11.76 -9.40
N ASN A 47 -13.24 12.88 -9.99
CA ASN A 47 -11.82 13.17 -10.17
C ASN A 47 -11.07 13.21 -8.82
N ALA A 48 -11.67 13.79 -7.78
CA ALA A 48 -11.09 13.81 -6.43
C ALA A 48 -11.03 12.42 -5.80
N ALA A 49 -12.00 11.54 -6.08
CA ALA A 49 -11.98 10.16 -5.63
C ALA A 49 -10.91 9.34 -6.35
N ASP A 50 -10.76 9.50 -7.66
CA ASP A 50 -9.73 8.82 -8.47
C ASP A 50 -8.32 9.20 -7.99
N GLN A 51 -8.08 10.49 -7.72
CA GLN A 51 -6.79 10.94 -7.18
C GLN A 51 -6.45 10.25 -5.84
N ARG A 52 -7.44 10.06 -4.96
CA ARG A 52 -7.25 9.34 -3.69
C ARG A 52 -6.97 7.85 -3.91
N ILE A 53 -7.54 7.24 -4.95
CA ILE A 53 -7.27 5.83 -5.29
C ILE A 53 -5.83 5.68 -5.76
N ASP A 54 -5.34 6.59 -6.61
CA ASP A 54 -3.95 6.58 -7.08
C ASP A 54 -2.96 6.78 -5.93
N GLU A 55 -3.28 7.61 -4.94
CA GLU A 55 -2.48 7.77 -3.71
C GLU A 55 -2.42 6.50 -2.85
N LEU A 56 -3.47 5.68 -2.89
CA LEU A 56 -3.57 4.40 -2.17
C LEU A 56 -3.10 3.21 -2.99
N ALA A 57 -2.84 3.39 -4.29
CA ALA A 57 -2.39 2.34 -5.17
C ALA A 57 -0.99 1.87 -4.79
N VAL A 58 -0.80 0.54 -4.78
CA VAL A 58 0.51 -0.06 -4.53
C VAL A 58 1.40 0.23 -5.74
N PRO A 59 2.55 0.91 -5.56
CA PRO A 59 3.39 1.29 -6.70
C PRO A 59 3.97 0.07 -7.40
N ALA A 60 4.31 0.22 -8.69
CA ALA A 60 4.86 -0.87 -9.49
C ALA A 60 6.10 -1.49 -8.82
N GLY A 61 6.12 -2.82 -8.71
CA GLY A 61 7.18 -3.58 -8.03
C GLY A 61 7.03 -3.68 -6.51
N TYR A 62 5.99 -3.10 -5.91
CA TYR A 62 5.65 -3.26 -4.49
C TYR A 62 4.45 -4.19 -4.32
N CYS A 63 4.30 -4.78 -3.13
CA CYS A 63 3.12 -5.52 -2.71
C CYS A 63 2.68 -5.05 -1.31
N LEU A 64 1.43 -5.36 -0.95
CA LEU A 64 0.94 -5.19 0.42
C LEU A 64 1.49 -6.31 1.29
N MET A 65 2.14 -5.93 2.39
CA MET A 65 2.72 -6.85 3.37
C MET A 65 2.25 -6.47 4.78
N PRO A 66 2.07 -7.44 5.69
CA PRO A 66 1.66 -7.17 7.06
C PRO A 66 2.74 -6.39 7.80
N THR A 67 2.37 -5.48 8.71
CA THR A 67 3.35 -4.72 9.51
C THR A 67 4.08 -5.58 10.55
N ARG A 68 3.49 -6.72 10.93
CA ARG A 68 4.04 -7.65 11.92
C ARG A 68 3.78 -9.09 11.51
N LEU A 69 4.77 -9.96 11.70
CA LEU A 69 4.61 -11.40 11.52
C LEU A 69 4.05 -12.04 12.78
N THR A 70 2.98 -12.81 12.64
CA THR A 70 2.35 -13.51 13.77
C THR A 70 1.99 -14.94 13.37
N ALA A 71 1.50 -15.74 14.32
CA ALA A 71 1.00 -17.08 13.99
C ALA A 71 -0.37 -16.99 13.30
N GLU A 72 -1.19 -16.01 13.71
CA GLU A 72 -2.58 -15.80 13.29
C GLU A 72 -2.66 -15.34 11.82
N ASN A 73 -1.68 -14.58 11.35
CA ASN A 73 -1.58 -14.21 9.93
C ASN A 73 -0.87 -15.27 9.07
N GLY A 74 -0.59 -16.46 9.62
CA GLY A 74 0.02 -17.58 8.92
C GLY A 74 1.54 -17.48 8.72
N ALA A 75 2.19 -16.37 9.09
CA ALA A 75 3.61 -16.17 8.84
C ALA A 75 4.50 -17.19 9.54
N LYS A 76 4.13 -17.63 10.75
CA LYS A 76 4.93 -18.62 11.50
C LYS A 76 4.99 -19.97 10.77
N ALA A 77 3.87 -20.43 10.22
CA ALA A 77 3.83 -21.68 9.47
C ALA A 77 4.63 -21.61 8.16
N LEU A 78 4.70 -20.42 7.55
CA LEU A 78 5.41 -20.21 6.28
C LEU A 78 6.92 -20.05 6.43
N LEU A 79 7.41 -19.54 7.56
CA LEU A 79 8.81 -19.08 7.69
C LEU A 79 9.64 -19.92 8.68
N LEU A 80 9.01 -20.61 9.62
CA LEU A 80 9.74 -21.38 10.62
C LEU A 80 10.34 -22.65 9.99
N GLY A 81 11.67 -22.79 10.08
CA GLY A 81 12.41 -23.94 9.54
C GLY A 81 12.95 -23.73 8.12
N GLU A 82 12.48 -22.69 7.42
CA GLU A 82 12.96 -22.34 6.07
C GLU A 82 14.33 -21.67 6.10
N PHE A 83 14.59 -20.82 7.10
CA PHE A 83 15.85 -20.11 7.22
C PHE A 83 16.88 -20.91 8.01
N LYS A 84 17.99 -21.23 7.34
CA LYS A 84 19.14 -21.91 7.90
C LYS A 84 20.40 -21.09 7.63
N LEU A 85 21.24 -20.96 8.65
CA LEU A 85 22.53 -20.31 8.59
C LEU A 85 23.61 -21.38 8.74
N ASP A 86 24.42 -21.56 7.71
CA ASP A 86 25.60 -22.40 7.78
C ASP A 86 26.75 -21.56 8.34
N VAL A 87 27.31 -22.00 9.47
CA VAL A 87 28.40 -21.34 10.18
C VAL A 87 29.57 -22.30 10.24
N THR A 88 30.71 -21.91 9.69
CA THR A 88 31.97 -22.64 9.88
C THR A 88 32.57 -22.23 11.21
N THR A 89 32.87 -23.20 12.07
CA THR A 89 33.45 -22.99 13.39
C THR A 89 34.68 -23.87 13.56
N GLU A 90 35.68 -23.38 14.29
CA GLU A 90 36.87 -24.14 14.63
C GLU A 90 36.51 -25.39 15.44
N CYS A 91 37.22 -26.48 15.15
CA CYS A 91 37.01 -27.75 15.83
C CYS A 91 37.40 -27.63 17.32
N PRO A 92 36.48 -27.90 18.27
CA PRO A 92 36.77 -27.78 19.69
C PRO A 92 37.90 -28.72 20.16
N GLU A 93 38.09 -29.86 19.49
CA GLU A 93 39.15 -30.82 19.81
C GLU A 93 40.51 -30.45 19.20
N CYS A 94 40.53 -29.66 18.12
CA CYS A 94 41.76 -29.30 17.42
C CYS A 94 42.20 -27.85 17.65
N ARG A 95 41.33 -26.97 18.15
CA ARG A 95 41.62 -25.53 18.28
C ARG A 95 42.85 -25.18 19.14
N ASP A 96 43.20 -26.07 20.09
CA ASP A 96 44.31 -25.87 21.02
C ASP A 96 45.59 -26.59 20.55
N LEU A 97 45.56 -27.23 19.37
CA LEU A 97 46.69 -27.92 18.75
C LEU A 97 47.32 -27.06 17.65
N GLU A 98 48.62 -27.27 17.42
CA GLU A 98 49.35 -26.61 16.32
C GLU A 98 48.89 -27.10 14.94
N GLU A 99 48.50 -28.37 14.85
CA GLU A 99 47.96 -29.01 13.64
C GLU A 99 46.71 -29.85 13.99
N PRO A 100 45.71 -29.91 13.10
CA PRO A 100 44.52 -30.73 13.31
C PRO A 100 44.88 -32.21 13.48
N LEU A 101 44.15 -32.89 14.38
CA LEU A 101 44.37 -34.32 14.59
C LEU A 101 43.89 -35.11 13.36
N GLU A 102 44.78 -35.89 12.77
CA GLU A 102 44.47 -36.77 11.63
C GLU A 102 43.40 -37.79 12.05
N GLY A 103 42.24 -37.77 11.38
CA GLY A 103 41.08 -38.61 11.76
C GLY A 103 40.26 -38.10 12.95
N CYS A 104 40.25 -36.79 13.24
CA CYS A 104 39.38 -36.20 14.25
C CYS A 104 37.89 -36.49 13.98
N GLU A 105 37.16 -37.04 14.95
CA GLU A 105 35.74 -37.41 14.78
C GLU A 105 34.81 -36.23 14.45
N VAL A 106 35.24 -35.00 14.75
CA VAL A 106 34.43 -33.78 14.56
C VAL A 106 34.71 -33.07 13.24
N CYS A 107 35.98 -32.98 12.83
CA CYS A 107 36.40 -32.21 11.65
C CYS A 107 37.15 -33.01 10.59
N ASP A 108 37.32 -34.32 10.79
CA ASP A 108 38.02 -35.25 9.89
C ASP A 108 39.42 -34.77 9.44
N GLY A 109 40.10 -34.00 10.30
CA GLY A 109 41.42 -33.44 10.03
C GLY A 109 41.45 -32.07 9.35
N GLU A 110 40.29 -31.46 9.05
CA GLU A 110 40.20 -30.13 8.43
C GLU A 110 40.46 -28.99 9.44
N GLY A 111 40.32 -29.24 10.74
CA GLY A 111 40.47 -28.22 11.80
C GLY A 111 39.26 -27.32 12.01
N GLU A 112 38.30 -27.31 11.07
CA GLU A 112 37.02 -26.62 11.16
C GLU A 112 35.85 -27.52 10.75
N TYR A 113 34.64 -27.21 11.21
CA TYR A 113 33.42 -27.93 10.82
C TYR A 113 32.27 -26.96 10.55
N GLY A 114 31.42 -27.35 9.60
CA GLY A 114 30.21 -26.61 9.26
C GLY A 114 29.04 -26.99 10.18
N GLN A 115 28.46 -26.01 10.87
CA GLN A 115 27.25 -26.15 11.64
C GLN A 115 26.08 -25.44 10.96
N GLN A 116 24.97 -26.16 10.78
CA GLN A 116 23.74 -25.57 10.27
C GLN A 116 22.81 -25.18 11.43
N HIS A 117 22.56 -23.88 11.59
CA HIS A 117 21.64 -23.35 12.59
C HIS A 117 20.32 -22.93 11.95
N MET A 118 19.21 -23.40 12.51
CA MET A 118 17.90 -22.85 12.16
C MET A 118 17.70 -21.49 12.81
N ILE A 119 17.21 -20.52 12.05
CA ILE A 119 16.90 -19.19 12.59
C ILE A 119 15.62 -19.29 13.44
N PRO A 120 15.66 -18.95 14.74
CA PRO A 120 14.51 -19.06 15.61
C PRO A 120 13.45 -18.02 15.23
N TRP A 121 12.18 -18.35 15.53
CA TRP A 121 11.03 -17.49 15.21
C TRP A 121 11.17 -16.04 15.69
N ASP A 122 11.73 -15.84 16.88
CA ASP A 122 11.92 -14.51 17.44
C ASP A 122 12.92 -13.66 16.65
N GLN A 123 13.97 -14.28 16.11
CA GLN A 123 14.95 -13.61 15.25
C GLN A 123 14.34 -13.26 13.89
N ILE A 124 13.52 -14.13 13.31
CA ILE A 124 12.77 -13.84 12.08
C ILE A 124 11.88 -12.60 12.26
N LYS A 125 11.11 -12.55 13.36
CA LYS A 125 10.28 -11.38 13.69
C LYS A 125 11.11 -10.12 13.85
N PHE A 126 12.27 -10.22 14.50
CA PHE A 126 13.16 -9.08 14.71
C PHE A 126 13.66 -8.51 13.38
N ILE A 127 14.25 -9.35 12.52
CA ILE A 127 14.75 -8.96 11.20
C ILE A 127 13.64 -8.31 10.37
N TYR A 128 12.46 -8.94 10.35
CA TYR A 128 11.32 -8.39 9.63
C TYR A 128 10.88 -7.02 10.17
N SER A 129 10.87 -6.85 11.49
CA SER A 129 10.50 -5.57 12.10
C SER A 129 11.48 -4.44 11.76
N GLU A 130 12.78 -4.75 11.65
CA GLU A 130 13.78 -3.77 11.20
C GLU A 130 13.58 -3.42 9.72
N ALA A 131 13.28 -4.41 8.87
CA ALA A 131 12.94 -4.18 7.47
C ALA A 131 11.71 -3.27 7.31
N VAL A 132 10.63 -3.53 8.08
CA VAL A 132 9.44 -2.67 8.06
C VAL A 132 9.77 -1.26 8.56
N LYS A 133 10.57 -1.10 9.62
CA LYS A 133 10.96 0.24 10.11
C LYS A 133 11.78 1.03 9.08
N GLY A 134 12.72 0.37 8.38
CA GLY A 134 13.62 1.03 7.43
C GLY A 134 13.02 1.25 6.04
N LEU A 135 12.13 0.37 5.60
CA LEU A 135 11.66 0.33 4.20
C LEU A 135 10.19 0.68 4.00
N ALA A 136 9.38 0.74 5.07
CA ALA A 136 7.97 1.09 4.92
C ALA A 136 7.81 2.52 4.37
N LYS A 137 6.93 2.68 3.38
CA LYS A 137 6.53 4.00 2.90
C LYS A 137 5.83 4.74 4.03
N LYS A 138 6.36 5.92 4.38
CA LYS A 138 5.69 6.80 5.33
C LYS A 138 4.42 7.34 4.66
N PRO A 139 3.29 7.42 5.37
CA PRO A 139 2.14 8.12 4.85
C PRO A 139 2.57 9.56 4.54
N ASN A 140 2.19 10.08 3.37
CA ASN A 140 2.39 11.49 3.07
C ASN A 140 1.69 12.28 4.17
N ALA A 141 2.47 13.05 4.94
CA ALA A 141 1.89 14.00 5.87
C ALA A 141 1.06 15.00 5.05
N PRO A 142 -0.18 15.31 5.45
CA PRO A 142 -0.90 16.40 4.80
C PRO A 142 -0.07 17.68 5.01
N GLN A 143 0.30 18.33 3.90
CA GLN A 143 0.89 19.67 3.91
C GLN A 143 -0.15 20.71 4.31
#